data_AF-A0A258KY06-F1
#
_entry.id   AF-A0A258KY06-F1
#
_cell.length_a   1.000
_cell.length_b   1.000
_cell.length_c   1.000
_cell.angle_alpha   90.00
_cell.angle_beta   90.00
_cell.angle_gamma   90.00
#
_symmetry.space_group_name_H-M   'P 1'
#
loop_
_entity.id
_entity.type
_entity.pdbx_description
1 polymer ?
#
loop_
_entity_poly.entity_id
_entity_poly.type
_entity_poly.pdbx_seq_one_letter_code
_entity_poly.pdbx_strand_id
1 'polypeptide(L)'
;INAKDSRRQESRSDVYIVTIQDTAQLMSMDGMLSGVNLVPEYFRSQRQIIIDTEKLTKERKQISETEFKNRSNNLGIDQKLLRMRYGKFLGEETDEEIGEEHEDHAENEAANFGNAEKMLDGYAHKHDIAEDATFFEPELKAQLKATLAEMWSAELRLRTYKPEEALPFEYKALRLLKDLQQKSRVYVAKTAFKAPQIKAEKRLSGELDKITQPLAERKSTKTEDRQNSVKRATAVLARLKNGDRLSAQESTILKDSGTLLAEKAAAEPAEFLTALTALRRIMNSDSKAKLADILSVEAAYQKMIREEMKVPQAKSTGPGSALSKDYFNNLNRNRP
;
A
#
# COMPACT_ATOMS: atom_id res chain seq x y z
N ILE A 1 -5.11 35.49 5.32
CA ILE A 1 -5.05 36.63 6.27
C ILE A 1 -3.58 36.85 6.58
N ASN A 2 -2.94 37.86 6.00
CA ASN A 2 -1.53 38.18 6.27
C ASN A 2 -1.48 39.18 7.42
N ALA A 3 -0.83 38.81 8.53
CA ALA A 3 -0.55 39.71 9.63
C ALA A 3 0.86 40.30 9.46
N LYS A 4 0.96 41.63 9.37
CA LYS A 4 2.23 42.37 9.29
C LYS A 4 2.49 43.05 10.63
N ASP A 5 3.74 43.01 11.10
CA ASP A 5 4.16 43.80 12.26
C ASP A 5 4.32 45.29 11.88
N SER A 6 4.36 46.15 12.90
CA SER A 6 4.65 47.58 12.90
C SER A 6 5.88 47.99 12.07
N ARG A 7 6.85 47.08 11.85
CA ARG A 7 8.00 47.30 10.95
C ARG A 7 7.83 46.74 9.54
N ARG A 8 6.60 46.38 9.13
CA ARG A 8 6.25 45.75 7.84
C ARG A 8 6.95 44.41 7.58
N GLN A 9 7.46 43.76 8.62
CA GLN A 9 8.06 42.44 8.48
C GLN A 9 6.98 41.36 8.50
N GLU A 10 7.12 40.39 7.59
CA GLU A 10 6.29 39.18 7.53
C GLU A 10 7.14 38.00 7.98
N SER A 11 6.80 37.42 9.13
CA SER A 11 7.35 36.12 9.54
C SER A 11 6.31 35.06 9.19
N ARG A 12 6.65 34.15 8.26
CA ARG A 12 5.87 32.94 8.03
C ARG A 12 6.47 31.84 8.90
N SER A 13 5.66 31.25 9.77
CA SER A 13 6.04 30.00 10.43
C SER A 13 6.03 28.90 9.37
N ASP A 14 7.17 28.28 9.10
CA ASP A 14 7.21 27.11 8.24
C ASP A 14 6.45 25.97 8.92
N VAL A 15 5.30 25.60 8.34
CA VAL A 15 4.53 24.44 8.78
C VAL A 15 5.12 23.22 8.08
N TYR A 16 5.92 22.45 8.83
CA TYR A 16 6.37 21.14 8.38
C TYR A 16 5.28 20.12 8.67
N ILE A 17 4.54 19.71 7.63
CA ILE A 17 3.66 18.55 7.73
C ILE A 17 4.53 17.31 7.52
N VAL A 18 4.94 16.69 8.62
CA VAL A 18 5.56 15.37 8.57
C VAL A 18 4.43 14.34 8.44
N THR A 19 4.20 13.87 7.22
CA THR A 19 3.38 12.67 7.01
C THR A 19 4.26 11.46 7.30
N ILE A 20 4.16 10.94 8.51
CA ILE A 20 4.69 9.61 8.81
C ILE A 20 3.74 8.64 8.11
N GLN A 21 4.25 7.94 7.10
CA GLN A 21 3.52 6.80 6.51
C GLN A 21 3.21 5.82 7.63
N ASP A 22 1.94 5.42 7.76
CA ASP A 22 1.55 4.42 8.74
C ASP A 22 2.17 3.08 8.36
N THR A 23 3.35 2.79 8.93
CA THR A 23 4.06 1.53 8.74
C THR A 23 3.36 0.37 9.44
N ALA A 24 2.20 0.57 10.10
CA ALA A 24 1.36 -0.54 10.52
C ALA A 24 0.88 -1.38 9.31
N GLN A 25 0.85 -0.82 8.09
CA GLN A 25 0.68 -1.62 6.87
C GLN A 25 1.97 -2.32 6.42
N LEU A 26 3.16 -1.80 6.74
CA LEU A 26 4.41 -2.55 6.55
C LEU A 26 4.54 -3.71 7.54
N MET A 27 3.87 -3.62 8.69
CA MET A 27 3.62 -4.74 9.62
C MET A 27 2.32 -5.49 9.32
N SER A 28 1.54 -5.07 8.30
CA SER A 28 0.46 -5.91 7.81
C SER A 28 1.11 -7.05 7.04
N MET A 29 0.85 -8.24 7.55
CA MET A 29 1.39 -9.54 7.19
C MET A 29 0.95 -10.00 5.79
N ASP A 30 1.02 -9.12 4.80
CA ASP A 30 0.63 -9.34 3.40
C ASP A 30 1.87 -9.50 2.49
N GLY A 31 3.01 -8.92 2.88
CA GLY A 31 4.25 -8.92 2.09
C GLY A 31 5.27 -10.02 2.41
N MET A 32 5.04 -10.84 3.46
CA MET A 32 6.01 -11.87 3.91
C MET A 32 5.50 -13.31 3.76
N LEU A 33 4.29 -13.50 3.22
CA LEU A 33 3.76 -14.80 2.86
C LEU A 33 4.20 -15.13 1.42
N SER A 34 5.32 -15.85 1.34
CA SER A 34 5.70 -16.80 0.28
C SER A 34 5.59 -16.36 -1.19
N GLY A 35 6.70 -16.48 -1.92
CA GLY A 35 6.81 -16.31 -3.38
C GLY A 35 6.05 -17.33 -4.23
N VAL A 36 4.83 -17.70 -3.85
CA VAL A 36 3.88 -18.44 -4.66
C VAL A 36 2.58 -17.68 -4.58
N ASN A 37 2.07 -17.27 -5.75
CA ASN A 37 0.79 -16.60 -5.91
C ASN A 37 -0.34 -17.60 -5.59
N LEU A 38 -0.51 -17.97 -4.32
CA LEU A 38 -1.71 -18.66 -3.87
C LEU A 38 -2.83 -17.62 -3.98
N VAL A 39 -3.83 -17.93 -4.81
CA VAL A 39 -5.11 -17.24 -4.81
C VAL A 39 -5.51 -17.07 -3.34
N PRO A 40 -5.82 -15.85 -2.85
CA PRO A 40 -6.15 -15.67 -1.45
C PRO A 40 -7.32 -16.59 -1.12
N GLU A 41 -7.06 -17.67 -0.39
CA GLU A 41 -8.12 -18.47 0.19
C GLU A 41 -8.83 -17.50 1.14
N TYR A 42 -10.05 -17.11 0.78
CA TYR A 42 -10.81 -16.14 1.54
C TYR A 42 -11.08 -16.72 2.94
N PHE A 43 -10.25 -16.35 3.92
CA PHE A 43 -10.40 -16.79 5.30
C PHE A 43 -11.75 -16.30 5.85
N ARG A 44 -12.63 -17.23 6.20
CA ARG A 44 -13.88 -16.89 6.90
C ARG A 44 -13.58 -16.44 8.33
N SER A 45 -14.27 -15.40 8.78
CA SER A 45 -14.22 -14.99 10.19
C SER A 45 -15.14 -15.85 11.05
N GLN A 46 -14.91 -15.90 12.37
CA GLN A 46 -15.79 -16.64 13.30
C GLN A 46 -17.26 -16.19 13.19
N ARG A 47 -17.51 -14.90 12.94
CA ARG A 47 -18.88 -14.39 12.72
C ARG A 47 -19.50 -14.94 11.44
N GLN A 48 -18.71 -15.07 10.37
CA GLN A 48 -19.18 -15.61 9.10
C GLN A 48 -19.57 -17.09 9.26
N ILE A 49 -18.73 -17.86 9.95
CA ILE A 49 -19.01 -19.28 10.26
C ILE A 49 -20.33 -19.38 11.04
N ILE A 50 -20.51 -18.59 12.11
CA ILE A 50 -21.78 -18.58 12.88
C ILE A 50 -22.98 -18.30 11.99
N ILE A 51 -22.92 -17.28 11.14
CA ILE A 51 -24.01 -16.92 10.23
C ILE A 51 -24.33 -18.08 9.30
N ASP A 52 -23.32 -18.74 8.77
CA ASP A 52 -23.48 -19.87 7.86
C ASP A 52 -23.99 -21.13 8.59
N THR A 53 -23.56 -21.38 9.82
CA THR A 53 -24.07 -22.45 10.71
C THR A 53 -25.54 -22.23 11.05
N GLU A 54 -25.94 -20.99 11.39
CA GLU A 54 -27.35 -20.63 11.62
C GLU A 54 -28.19 -20.79 10.35
N LYS A 55 -27.66 -20.37 9.20
CA LYS A 55 -28.31 -20.52 7.91
C LYS A 55 -28.52 -22.01 7.59
N LEU A 56 -27.48 -22.83 7.76
CA LEU A 56 -27.56 -24.28 7.55
C LEU A 56 -28.60 -24.94 8.45
N THR A 57 -28.69 -24.49 9.70
CA THR A 57 -29.70 -24.96 10.68
C THR A 57 -31.13 -24.61 10.22
N LYS A 58 -31.35 -23.38 9.72
CA LYS A 58 -32.65 -22.94 9.19
C LYS A 58 -33.04 -23.69 7.91
N GLU A 59 -32.08 -23.95 7.04
CA GLU A 59 -32.27 -24.63 5.75
C GLU A 59 -32.35 -26.16 5.88
N ARG A 60 -32.14 -26.73 7.08
CA ARG A 60 -32.10 -28.19 7.31
C ARG A 60 -33.30 -28.96 6.75
N LYS A 61 -34.49 -28.37 6.75
CA LYS A 61 -35.72 -29.00 6.21
C LYS A 61 -35.89 -28.84 4.69
N GLN A 62 -35.10 -27.96 4.06
CA GLN A 62 -35.21 -27.59 2.65
C GLN A 62 -34.16 -28.27 1.77
N ILE A 63 -33.04 -28.72 2.36
CA ILE A 63 -31.93 -29.36 1.64
C ILE A 63 -31.89 -30.87 1.86
N SER A 64 -31.22 -31.59 0.96
CA SER A 64 -31.02 -33.04 1.10
C SER A 64 -30.07 -33.36 2.26
N GLU A 65 -30.20 -34.57 2.85
CA GLU A 65 -29.34 -35.00 3.96
C GLU A 65 -27.86 -35.04 3.57
N THR A 66 -27.56 -35.44 2.32
CA THR A 66 -26.19 -35.48 1.79
C THR A 66 -25.61 -34.07 1.65
N GLU A 67 -26.40 -33.12 1.14
CA GLU A 67 -25.98 -31.73 1.02
C GLU A 67 -25.80 -31.06 2.39
N PHE A 68 -26.68 -31.35 3.35
CA PHE A 68 -26.54 -30.89 4.73
C PHE A 68 -25.23 -31.37 5.35
N LYS A 69 -24.91 -32.67 5.22
CA LYS A 69 -23.66 -33.27 5.72
C LYS A 69 -22.43 -32.62 5.08
N ASN A 70 -22.44 -32.44 3.76
CA ASN A 70 -21.35 -31.80 3.04
C ASN A 70 -21.13 -30.35 3.48
N ARG A 71 -22.21 -29.54 3.58
CA ARG A 71 -22.13 -28.15 4.04
C ARG A 71 -21.64 -28.06 5.48
N SER A 72 -22.12 -28.93 6.37
CA SER A 72 -21.65 -28.99 7.77
C SER A 72 -20.16 -29.34 7.86
N ASN A 73 -19.69 -30.30 7.06
CA ASN A 73 -18.28 -30.67 7.03
C ASN A 73 -17.40 -29.51 6.49
N ASN A 74 -17.86 -28.79 5.46
CA ASN A 74 -17.15 -27.62 4.94
C ASN A 74 -17.02 -26.51 6.00
N LEU A 75 -18.07 -26.25 6.78
CA LEU A 75 -17.99 -25.33 7.91
C LEU A 75 -17.02 -25.81 8.98
N GLY A 76 -16.92 -27.12 9.21
CA GLY A 76 -15.90 -27.71 10.08
C GLY A 76 -14.48 -27.46 9.57
N ILE A 77 -14.24 -27.56 8.26
CA ILE A 77 -12.95 -27.23 7.62
C ILE A 77 -12.64 -25.75 7.81
N ASP A 78 -13.60 -24.86 7.56
CA ASP A 78 -13.44 -23.41 7.76
C ASP A 78 -13.10 -23.07 9.23
N GLN A 79 -13.76 -23.74 10.19
CA GLN A 79 -13.50 -23.59 11.62
C GLN A 79 -12.10 -24.10 12.01
N LYS A 80 -11.64 -25.23 11.44
CA LYS A 80 -10.28 -25.73 11.60
C LYS A 80 -9.25 -24.75 11.06
N LEU A 81 -9.45 -24.24 9.85
CA LEU A 81 -8.53 -23.29 9.21
C LEU A 81 -8.40 -22.01 10.06
N LEU A 82 -9.52 -21.50 10.59
CA LEU A 82 -9.50 -20.36 11.50
C LEU A 82 -8.75 -20.69 12.81
N ARG A 83 -8.94 -21.89 13.36
CA ARG A 83 -8.25 -22.35 14.58
C ARG A 83 -6.74 -22.41 14.38
N MET A 84 -6.27 -23.07 13.32
CA MET A 84 -4.83 -23.15 12.97
C MET A 84 -4.21 -21.77 12.80
N ARG A 85 -4.95 -20.83 12.16
CA ARG A 85 -4.45 -19.46 11.98
C ARG A 85 -4.15 -18.76 13.31
N TYR A 86 -5.01 -18.94 14.31
CA TYR A 86 -4.76 -18.41 15.65
C TYR A 86 -3.77 -19.27 16.46
N GLY A 87 -3.71 -20.57 16.20
CA GLY A 87 -2.75 -21.52 16.78
C GLY A 87 -1.30 -21.19 16.43
N LYS A 88 -1.03 -20.83 15.17
CA LYS A 88 0.29 -20.38 14.72
C LYS A 88 0.88 -19.24 15.57
N PHE A 89 0.05 -18.32 16.07
CA PHE A 89 0.51 -17.21 16.92
C PHE A 89 0.87 -17.63 18.35
N LEU A 90 0.48 -18.83 18.77
CA LEU A 90 0.83 -19.37 20.08
C LEU A 90 2.26 -19.94 20.09
N GLY A 91 2.87 -20.14 18.91
CA GLY A 91 4.22 -20.70 18.76
C GLY A 91 4.31 -22.20 19.06
N GLU A 92 3.16 -22.88 19.19
CA GLU A 92 3.07 -24.30 19.54
C GLU A 92 3.06 -25.23 18.30
N GLU A 93 3.12 -24.69 17.08
CA GLU A 93 3.03 -25.49 15.83
C GLU A 93 4.39 -25.99 15.28
N THR A 94 5.38 -26.26 16.13
CA THR A 94 6.54 -27.09 15.72
C THR A 94 6.64 -28.45 16.39
N ASP A 95 5.80 -28.77 17.37
CA ASP A 95 5.87 -30.07 18.06
C ASP A 95 4.62 -30.95 17.92
N GLU A 96 3.57 -30.50 17.22
CA GLU A 96 2.33 -31.29 17.07
C GLU A 96 1.93 -31.44 15.58
N GLU A 97 2.86 -31.95 14.77
CA GLU A 97 2.45 -32.73 13.60
C GLU A 97 1.94 -34.08 14.09
N ILE A 98 0.63 -34.26 13.97
CA ILE A 98 -0.17 -35.44 14.29
C ILE A 98 0.57 -36.74 13.93
N GLY A 99 1.22 -37.33 14.92
CA GLY A 99 1.71 -38.70 14.95
C GLY A 99 0.88 -39.48 15.97
N GLU A 100 0.34 -40.61 15.53
CA GLU A 100 -0.52 -41.47 16.33
C GLU A 100 0.12 -41.87 17.66
N GLU A 101 -0.66 -41.81 18.75
CA GLU A 101 -0.29 -42.33 20.06
C GLU A 101 -0.06 -43.84 19.96
N HIS A 102 1.22 -44.23 19.87
CA HIS A 102 1.67 -45.56 20.28
C HIS A 102 2.12 -45.50 21.73
N GLU A 103 1.46 -46.33 22.54
CA GLU A 103 1.68 -46.55 23.97
C GLU A 103 3.15 -46.68 24.36
N ASP A 104 3.47 -46.02 25.48
CA ASP A 104 4.74 -46.08 26.17
C ASP A 104 5.16 -47.52 26.54
N HIS A 105 6.32 -47.93 26.05
CA HIS A 105 7.14 -48.93 26.73
C HIS A 105 8.58 -48.47 26.84
N ALA A 106 9.07 -48.56 28.07
CA ALA A 106 10.38 -48.13 28.54
C ALA A 106 11.57 -48.97 28.02
N GLU A 107 12.75 -48.38 28.17
CA GLU A 107 14.11 -48.96 28.19
C GLU A 107 14.70 -49.51 26.89
N ASN A 108 15.69 -48.79 26.32
CA ASN A 108 17.11 -49.14 26.45
C ASN A 108 18.00 -48.19 25.64
N GLU A 109 19.10 -47.76 26.25
CA GLU A 109 20.25 -47.18 25.58
C GLU A 109 20.96 -48.21 24.69
N ALA A 110 21.64 -47.69 23.67
CA ALA A 110 22.56 -48.34 22.74
C ALA A 110 21.95 -48.81 21.40
N ALA A 111 22.61 -48.34 20.32
CA ALA A 111 22.43 -48.64 18.91
C ALA A 111 21.32 -47.82 18.17
N ASN A 112 21.68 -46.63 17.70
CA ASN A 112 20.89 -45.97 16.65
C ASN A 112 21.78 -45.24 15.61
N PHE A 113 22.67 -45.99 14.98
CA PHE A 113 23.54 -45.56 13.87
C PHE A 113 22.92 -45.84 12.48
N GLY A 114 21.59 -45.85 12.38
CA GLY A 114 20.88 -46.17 11.13
C GLY A 114 19.54 -45.46 10.94
N ASN A 115 19.18 -44.52 11.82
CA ASN A 115 17.90 -43.84 11.72
C ASN A 115 18.05 -42.54 10.89
N ALA A 116 17.63 -42.59 9.63
CA ALA A 116 17.72 -41.48 8.69
C ALA A 116 16.94 -40.22 9.16
N GLU A 117 15.92 -40.41 10.00
CA GLU A 117 15.17 -39.31 10.65
C GLU A 117 16.04 -38.50 11.62
N LYS A 118 16.89 -39.15 12.42
CA LYS A 118 17.78 -38.46 13.37
C LYS A 118 18.94 -37.71 12.70
N MET A 119 19.36 -38.16 11.52
CA MET A 119 20.37 -37.46 10.71
C MET A 119 19.78 -36.24 9.99
N LEU A 120 18.47 -36.25 9.68
CA LEU A 120 17.75 -35.13 9.09
C LEU A 120 17.45 -34.01 10.10
N ASP A 121 17.21 -34.35 11.37
CA ASP A 121 16.92 -33.38 12.43
C ASP A 121 18.10 -32.41 12.69
N GLY A 122 19.35 -32.84 12.46
CA GLY A 122 20.53 -31.97 12.53
C GLY A 122 20.72 -31.02 11.33
N TYR A 123 19.99 -31.25 10.22
CA TYR A 123 20.03 -30.40 9.01
C TYR A 123 18.82 -29.47 8.91
N ALA A 124 17.81 -29.66 9.76
CA ALA A 124 16.73 -28.72 9.94
C ALA A 124 17.24 -27.55 10.79
N HIS A 125 17.51 -26.41 10.15
CA HIS A 125 17.76 -25.16 10.83
C HIS A 125 16.51 -24.74 11.65
N LYS A 126 16.38 -25.25 12.87
CA LYS A 126 15.51 -24.71 13.93
C LYS A 126 16.16 -23.45 14.51
N HIS A 127 16.28 -22.41 13.70
CA HIS A 127 16.66 -21.07 14.15
C HIS A 127 15.41 -20.19 14.08
N ASP A 128 15.07 -19.56 15.21
CA ASP A 128 13.92 -18.68 15.47
C ASP A 128 12.54 -19.32 15.63
N ILE A 129 12.24 -19.78 16.85
CA ILE A 129 10.85 -19.92 17.35
C ILE A 129 10.74 -19.54 18.83
N ALA A 130 11.81 -19.68 19.61
CA ALA A 130 11.80 -19.39 21.04
C ALA A 130 11.57 -17.91 21.39
N GLU A 131 11.99 -16.97 20.53
CA GLU A 131 11.79 -15.53 20.77
C GLU A 131 10.34 -15.08 20.49
N ASP A 132 9.62 -15.70 19.55
CA ASP A 132 8.27 -15.24 19.13
C ASP A 132 7.19 -15.58 20.18
N ALA A 133 7.43 -16.62 20.99
CA ALA A 133 6.55 -16.96 22.11
C ALA A 133 6.61 -15.95 23.25
N THR A 134 7.60 -15.03 23.32
CA THR A 134 7.66 -14.04 24.41
C THR A 134 6.75 -12.83 24.24
N PHE A 135 6.07 -12.71 23.08
CA PHE A 135 5.25 -11.53 22.77
C PHE A 135 3.96 -11.41 23.60
N PHE A 136 3.40 -12.53 24.10
CA PHE A 136 2.14 -12.54 24.85
C PHE A 136 2.32 -12.79 26.34
N GLU A 137 1.68 -11.95 27.14
CA GLU A 137 1.47 -12.18 28.57
C GLU A 137 0.85 -13.58 28.83
N PRO A 138 1.26 -14.31 29.89
CA PRO A 138 0.76 -15.66 30.18
C PRO A 138 -0.77 -15.75 30.25
N GLU A 139 -1.44 -14.70 30.75
CA GLU A 139 -2.90 -14.64 30.83
C GLU A 139 -3.55 -14.61 29.43
N LEU A 140 -2.96 -13.87 28.49
CA LEU A 140 -3.46 -13.79 27.11
C LEU A 140 -3.30 -15.12 26.38
N LYS A 141 -2.18 -15.82 26.61
CA LYS A 141 -1.96 -17.17 26.07
C LYS A 141 -2.99 -18.17 26.60
N ALA A 142 -3.26 -18.15 27.91
CA ALA A 142 -4.27 -19.02 28.51
C ALA A 142 -5.67 -18.75 27.93
N GLN A 143 -6.02 -17.47 27.73
CA GLN A 143 -7.30 -17.09 27.12
C GLN A 143 -7.37 -17.49 25.62
N LEU A 144 -6.27 -17.38 24.88
CA LEU A 144 -6.19 -17.85 23.50
C LEU A 144 -6.36 -19.37 23.41
N LYS A 145 -5.67 -20.14 24.28
CA LYS A 145 -5.84 -21.60 24.40
C LYS A 145 -7.27 -22.00 24.69
N ALA A 146 -7.92 -21.32 25.63
CA ALA A 146 -9.34 -21.53 25.92
C ALA A 146 -10.22 -21.25 24.69
N THR A 147 -9.92 -20.20 23.93
CA THR A 147 -10.61 -19.89 22.67
C THR A 147 -10.45 -21.01 21.64
N LEU A 148 -9.23 -21.51 21.44
CA LEU A 148 -8.94 -22.60 20.50
C LEU A 148 -9.63 -23.90 20.90
N ALA A 149 -9.74 -24.20 22.20
CA ALA A 149 -10.45 -25.37 22.71
C ALA A 149 -11.97 -25.32 22.41
N GLU A 150 -12.59 -24.14 22.56
CA GLU A 150 -13.99 -23.92 22.18
C GLU A 150 -14.17 -24.01 20.66
N MET A 151 -13.22 -23.50 19.87
CA MET A 151 -13.23 -23.64 18.41
C MET A 151 -13.10 -25.11 17.96
N TRP A 152 -12.28 -25.91 18.63
CA TRP A 152 -12.17 -27.35 18.36
C TRP A 152 -13.45 -28.09 18.74
N SER A 153 -14.07 -27.71 19.85
CA SER A 153 -15.38 -28.22 20.26
C SER A 153 -16.48 -27.91 19.24
N ALA A 154 -16.45 -26.74 18.61
CA ALA A 154 -17.33 -26.40 17.50
C ALA A 154 -16.99 -27.21 16.23
N GLU A 155 -15.72 -27.29 15.86
CA GLU A 155 -15.21 -28.08 14.72
C GLU A 155 -15.70 -29.53 14.78
N LEU A 156 -15.53 -30.18 15.93
CA LEU A 156 -15.96 -31.58 16.14
C LEU A 156 -17.46 -31.76 15.88
N ARG A 157 -18.29 -30.82 16.36
CA ARG A 157 -19.75 -30.87 16.19
C ARG A 157 -20.19 -30.62 14.75
N LEU A 158 -19.50 -29.72 14.06
CA LEU A 158 -19.73 -29.47 12.64
C LEU A 158 -19.35 -30.70 11.78
N ARG A 159 -18.25 -31.38 12.11
CA ARG A 159 -17.81 -32.61 11.43
C ARG A 159 -18.68 -33.82 11.76
N THR A 160 -19.32 -33.84 12.93
CA THR A 160 -20.31 -34.86 13.32
C THR A 160 -21.75 -34.50 12.90
N TYR A 161 -21.92 -33.51 12.02
CA TYR A 161 -23.20 -33.11 11.42
C TYR A 161 -24.25 -32.59 12.42
N LYS A 162 -23.77 -31.96 13.50
CA LYS A 162 -24.59 -31.38 14.58
C LYS A 162 -24.37 -29.86 14.70
N PRO A 163 -24.74 -29.06 13.68
CA PRO A 163 -24.52 -27.61 13.70
C PRO A 163 -25.31 -26.90 14.82
N GLU A 164 -26.49 -27.39 15.19
CA GLU A 164 -27.29 -26.85 16.30
C GLU A 164 -26.55 -26.91 17.64
N GLU A 165 -25.82 -28.01 17.89
CA GLU A 165 -25.00 -28.18 19.09
C GLU A 165 -23.69 -27.39 19.02
N ALA A 166 -23.22 -27.03 17.81
CA ALA A 166 -21.97 -26.29 17.59
C ALA A 166 -22.11 -24.79 17.92
N LEU A 167 -23.26 -24.18 17.61
CA LEU A 167 -23.54 -22.76 17.83
C LEU A 167 -23.11 -22.21 19.21
N PRO A 168 -23.44 -22.83 20.37
CA PRO A 168 -23.01 -22.29 21.67
C PRO A 168 -21.48 -22.20 21.81
N PHE A 169 -20.73 -23.16 21.25
CA PHE A 169 -19.26 -23.17 21.26
C PHE A 169 -18.70 -22.11 20.32
N GLU A 170 -19.28 -21.95 19.13
CA GLU A 170 -18.91 -20.89 18.19
C GLU A 170 -19.12 -19.49 18.79
N TYR A 171 -20.25 -19.28 19.48
CA TYR A 171 -20.56 -18.03 20.17
C TYR A 171 -19.61 -17.76 21.35
N LYS A 172 -19.28 -18.79 22.12
CA LYS A 172 -18.32 -18.69 23.23
C LYS A 172 -16.92 -18.37 22.70
N ALA A 173 -16.47 -19.03 21.64
CA ALA A 173 -15.22 -18.72 20.95
C ALA A 173 -15.20 -17.28 20.44
N LEU A 174 -16.27 -16.81 19.78
CA LEU A 174 -16.38 -15.43 19.30
C LEU A 174 -16.26 -14.40 20.45
N ARG A 175 -16.87 -14.71 21.61
CA ARG A 175 -16.78 -13.85 22.79
C ARG A 175 -15.35 -13.78 23.32
N LEU A 176 -14.72 -14.93 23.54
CA LEU A 176 -13.35 -14.99 24.06
C LEU A 176 -12.35 -14.28 23.13
N LEU A 177 -12.54 -14.44 21.81
CA LEU A 177 -11.74 -13.78 20.78
C LEU A 177 -11.88 -12.26 20.84
N LYS A 178 -13.09 -11.72 21.03
CA LYS A 178 -13.29 -10.28 21.21
C LYS A 178 -12.69 -9.75 22.49
N ASP A 179 -12.85 -10.47 23.59
CA ASP A 179 -12.28 -10.10 24.88
C ASP A 179 -10.75 -10.06 24.77
N LEU A 180 -10.15 -11.02 24.07
CA LEU A 180 -8.72 -11.04 23.74
C LEU A 180 -8.30 -9.85 22.87
N GLN A 181 -9.06 -9.53 21.82
CA GLN A 181 -8.81 -8.36 20.97
C GLN A 181 -8.90 -7.03 21.73
N GLN A 182 -9.79 -6.94 22.71
CA GLN A 182 -9.92 -5.75 23.55
C GLN A 182 -8.75 -5.66 24.54
N LYS A 183 -8.35 -6.77 25.14
CA LYS A 183 -7.20 -6.82 26.06
C LYS A 183 -5.86 -6.55 25.36
N SER A 184 -5.69 -6.99 24.12
CA SER A 184 -4.48 -6.71 23.33
C SER A 184 -4.42 -5.28 22.79
N ARG A 185 -5.53 -4.53 22.86
CA ARG A 185 -5.57 -3.15 22.38
C ARG A 185 -4.79 -2.25 23.33
N VAL A 186 -3.56 -1.91 22.95
CA VAL A 186 -2.76 -0.88 23.63
C VAL A 186 -3.35 0.49 23.34
N TYR A 187 -4.00 1.08 24.34
CA TYR A 187 -4.50 2.45 24.26
C TYR A 187 -3.32 3.42 24.46
N VAL A 188 -2.72 3.88 23.36
CA VAL A 188 -1.90 5.09 23.42
C VAL A 188 -2.85 6.25 23.68
N ALA A 189 -2.83 6.80 24.89
CA ALA A 189 -3.58 7.99 25.21
C ALA A 189 -3.23 9.06 24.18
N LYS A 190 -4.24 9.57 23.46
CA LYS A 190 -4.08 10.71 22.57
C LYS A 190 -3.52 11.84 23.43
N THR A 191 -2.23 12.10 23.34
CA THR A 191 -1.58 13.16 24.10
C THR A 191 -2.27 14.46 23.70
N ALA A 192 -3.17 14.93 24.56
CA ALA A 192 -3.76 16.23 24.37
C ALA A 192 -2.61 17.22 24.49
N PHE A 193 -2.14 17.74 23.36
CA PHE A 193 -1.09 18.74 23.33
C PHE A 193 -1.57 19.96 24.11
N LYS A 194 -1.14 20.08 25.37
CA LYS A 194 -1.40 21.25 26.19
C LYS A 194 -0.42 22.32 25.77
N ALA A 195 -0.77 23.06 24.72
CA ALA A 195 0.04 24.17 24.25
C ALA A 195 0.33 25.12 25.45
N PRO A 196 1.60 25.41 25.75
CA PRO A 196 1.92 26.39 26.79
C PRO A 196 1.29 27.74 26.41
N GLN A 197 0.68 28.42 27.40
CA GLN A 197 0.06 29.72 27.18
C GLN A 197 1.10 30.71 26.64
N ILE A 198 0.80 31.34 25.51
CA ILE A 198 1.71 32.29 24.87
C ILE A 198 1.84 33.51 25.78
N LYS A 199 3.04 33.75 26.33
CA LYS A 199 3.33 34.97 27.10
C LYS A 199 3.36 36.16 26.15
N ALA A 200 2.32 37.01 26.19
CA ALA A 200 2.19 38.17 25.31
C ALA A 200 3.39 39.13 25.39
N GLU A 201 4.01 39.25 26.57
CA GLU A 201 5.19 40.09 26.82
C GLU A 201 6.42 39.70 26.02
N LYS A 202 6.55 38.42 25.63
CA LYS A 202 7.70 37.91 24.86
C LYS A 202 7.42 37.82 23.36
N ARG A 203 6.25 38.29 22.93
CA ARG A 203 5.87 38.29 21.51
C ARG A 203 6.69 39.37 20.81
N LEU A 204 7.44 38.99 19.76
CA LEU A 204 8.25 39.90 18.92
C LEU A 204 9.48 40.54 19.61
N SER A 205 9.90 40.07 20.79
CA SER A 205 11.05 40.59 21.53
C SER A 205 12.33 39.74 21.39
N GLY A 206 12.39 38.84 20.41
CA GLY A 206 13.56 37.98 20.19
C GLY A 206 14.67 38.69 19.41
N GLU A 207 15.92 38.51 19.82
CA GLU A 207 17.09 38.95 19.04
C GLU A 207 17.22 38.09 17.78
N LEU A 208 17.28 38.75 16.61
CA LEU A 208 17.31 38.09 15.29
C LEU A 208 18.74 37.83 14.78
N ASP A 209 19.78 38.18 15.54
CA ASP A 209 21.19 38.20 15.08
C ASP A 209 21.73 36.83 14.63
N LYS A 210 21.12 35.73 15.08
CA LYS A 210 21.51 34.36 14.70
C LYS A 210 20.57 33.70 13.69
N ILE A 211 19.54 34.39 13.22
CA ILE A 211 18.60 33.82 12.24
C ILE A 211 19.15 34.05 10.84
N THR A 212 19.92 33.09 10.36
CA THR A 212 20.30 33.01 8.95
C THR A 212 19.00 32.87 8.13
N GLN A 213 18.69 33.85 7.27
CA GLN A 213 17.54 33.75 6.38
C GLN A 213 17.69 32.45 5.56
N PRO A 214 16.65 31.60 5.50
CA PRO A 214 16.74 30.39 4.70
C PRO A 214 16.95 30.80 3.24
N LEU A 215 18.15 30.53 2.73
CA LEU A 215 18.44 30.65 1.31
C LEU A 215 17.52 29.63 0.63
N ALA A 216 16.51 30.11 -0.10
CA ALA A 216 15.65 29.24 -0.87
C ALA A 216 16.50 28.59 -1.99
N GLU A 217 17.14 27.47 -1.69
CA GLU A 217 17.78 26.63 -2.70
C GLU A 217 16.66 26.00 -3.55
N ARG A 218 16.26 26.72 -4.59
CA ARG A 218 15.56 26.09 -5.71
C ARG A 218 16.55 25.16 -6.39
N LYS A 219 16.53 23.88 -6.01
CA LYS A 219 17.17 22.82 -6.81
C LYS A 219 16.39 22.73 -8.13
N SER A 220 16.83 23.44 -9.16
CA SER A 220 16.34 23.16 -10.51
C SER A 220 16.70 21.72 -10.82
N THR A 221 15.69 20.91 -11.12
CA THR A 221 15.95 19.55 -11.56
C THR A 221 16.47 19.60 -12.99
N LYS A 222 17.40 18.71 -13.39
CA LYS A 222 17.94 18.67 -14.77
C LYS A 222 16.85 18.60 -15.85
N THR A 223 15.65 18.10 -15.50
CA THR A 223 14.47 18.08 -16.36
C THR A 223 13.93 19.48 -16.66
N GLU A 224 13.89 20.38 -15.68
CA GLU A 224 13.46 21.77 -15.88
C GLU A 224 14.41 22.53 -16.80
N ASP A 225 15.72 22.30 -16.69
CA ASP A 225 16.72 22.94 -17.54
C ASP A 225 16.60 22.49 -19.01
N ARG A 226 16.31 21.21 -19.25
CA ARG A 226 16.03 20.67 -20.60
C ARG A 226 14.74 21.25 -21.20
N GLN A 227 13.69 21.41 -20.40
CA GLN A 227 12.44 22.01 -20.87
C GLN A 227 12.60 23.50 -21.16
N ASN A 228 13.41 24.18 -20.36
CA ASN A 228 13.73 25.58 -20.56
C ASN A 228 14.51 25.81 -21.86
N SER A 229 15.34 24.86 -22.32
CA SER A 229 16.04 24.99 -23.59
C SER A 229 15.08 24.94 -24.80
N VAL A 230 14.09 24.05 -24.80
CA VAL A 230 13.06 23.99 -25.87
C VAL A 230 12.21 25.25 -25.89
N LYS A 231 11.79 25.76 -24.73
CA LYS A 231 11.01 27.01 -24.62
C LYS A 231 11.82 28.24 -25.03
N ARG A 232 13.13 28.26 -24.78
CA ARG A 232 14.01 29.32 -25.28
C ARG A 232 14.20 29.22 -26.80
N ALA A 233 14.30 28.00 -27.34
CA ALA A 233 14.43 27.77 -28.77
C ALA A 233 13.20 28.24 -29.57
N THR A 234 11.98 28.09 -29.05
CA THR A 234 10.78 28.64 -29.73
C THR A 234 10.81 30.17 -29.83
N ALA A 235 11.35 30.86 -28.81
CA ALA A 235 11.54 32.32 -28.87
C ALA A 235 12.56 32.73 -29.95
N VAL A 236 13.62 31.94 -30.13
CA VAL A 236 14.59 32.13 -31.21
C VAL A 236 13.96 31.90 -32.59
N LEU A 237 13.19 30.83 -32.76
CA LEU A 237 12.48 30.55 -34.01
C LEU A 237 11.46 31.64 -34.37
N ALA A 238 10.79 32.22 -33.37
CA ALA A 238 9.88 33.34 -33.57
C ALA A 238 10.60 34.60 -34.07
N ARG A 239 11.85 34.85 -33.63
CA ARG A 239 12.69 35.94 -34.18
C ARG A 239 13.16 35.65 -35.59
N LEU A 240 13.61 34.42 -35.86
CA LEU A 240 14.03 34.01 -37.20
C LEU A 240 12.89 34.13 -38.23
N LYS A 241 11.62 33.97 -37.80
CA LYS A 241 10.43 34.21 -38.63
C LYS A 241 10.31 35.66 -39.10
N ASN A 242 10.83 36.62 -38.34
CA ASN A 242 10.86 38.04 -38.72
C ASN A 242 12.02 38.37 -39.69
N GLY A 243 12.80 37.36 -40.10
CA GLY A 243 13.87 37.52 -41.08
C GLY A 243 15.20 37.99 -40.49
N ASP A 244 15.36 37.88 -39.17
CA ASP A 244 16.59 38.17 -38.44
C ASP A 244 17.64 37.06 -38.66
N ARG A 245 18.92 37.40 -38.47
CA ARG A 245 20.03 36.45 -38.55
C ARG A 245 20.29 35.83 -37.18
N LEU A 246 20.73 34.58 -37.18
CA LEU A 246 21.06 33.84 -35.97
C LEU A 246 22.30 34.43 -35.29
N SER A 247 22.19 34.82 -34.02
CA SER A 247 23.35 35.23 -33.21
C SER A 247 24.09 34.02 -32.62
N ALA A 248 25.32 34.25 -32.15
CA ALA A 248 26.14 33.20 -31.52
C ALA A 248 25.45 32.57 -30.29
N GLN A 249 24.75 33.38 -29.48
CA GLN A 249 24.00 32.89 -28.31
C GLN A 249 22.76 32.09 -28.71
N GLU A 250 22.08 32.51 -29.77
CA GLU A 250 20.90 31.80 -30.27
C GLU A 250 21.26 30.46 -30.93
N SER A 251 22.43 30.39 -31.58
CA SER A 251 22.99 29.13 -32.10
C SER A 251 23.26 28.12 -30.97
N THR A 252 23.76 28.57 -29.82
CA THR A 252 23.93 27.67 -28.66
C THR A 252 22.59 27.16 -28.11
N ILE A 253 21.57 28.02 -28.04
CA ILE A 253 20.22 27.63 -27.60
C ILE A 253 19.61 26.58 -28.55
N LEU A 254 19.75 26.76 -29.87
CA LEU A 254 19.27 25.81 -30.87
C LEU A 254 20.05 24.50 -30.87
N LYS A 255 21.35 24.54 -30.56
CA LYS A 255 22.18 23.34 -30.40
C LYS A 255 21.73 22.52 -29.19
N ASP A 256 21.48 23.17 -28.06
CA ASP A 256 21.04 22.52 -26.83
C ASP A 256 19.65 21.89 -27.00
N SER A 257 18.69 22.61 -27.58
CA SER A 257 17.36 22.05 -27.88
C SER A 257 17.44 20.96 -28.97
N GLY A 258 18.39 21.07 -29.89
CA GLY A 258 18.64 20.07 -30.94
C GLY A 258 19.10 18.71 -30.42
N THR A 259 19.81 18.66 -29.29
CA THR A 259 20.16 17.38 -28.65
C THR A 259 18.93 16.63 -28.16
N LEU A 260 17.97 17.35 -27.56
CA LEU A 260 16.71 16.77 -27.09
C LEU A 260 15.81 16.35 -28.27
N LEU A 261 15.79 17.14 -29.34
CA LEU A 261 15.09 16.78 -30.57
C LEU A 261 15.68 15.52 -31.23
N ALA A 262 17.01 15.34 -31.15
CA ALA A 262 17.69 14.14 -31.63
C ALA A 262 17.32 12.89 -30.83
N GLU A 263 17.23 13.01 -29.51
CA GLU A 263 16.78 11.94 -28.63
C GLU A 263 15.33 11.53 -28.95
N LYS A 264 14.43 12.51 -29.10
CA LYS A 264 13.04 12.25 -29.51
C LYS A 264 12.93 11.67 -30.92
N ALA A 265 13.75 12.12 -31.87
CA ALA A 265 13.77 11.57 -33.23
C ALA A 265 14.34 10.14 -33.29
N ALA A 266 15.21 9.75 -32.35
CA ALA A 266 15.67 8.37 -32.23
C ALA A 266 14.55 7.43 -31.74
N ALA A 267 13.68 7.92 -30.85
CA ALA A 267 12.51 7.17 -30.38
C ALA A 267 11.36 7.16 -31.40
N GLU A 268 11.08 8.30 -32.03
CA GLU A 268 9.94 8.53 -32.92
C GLU A 268 10.38 9.21 -34.23
N PRO A 269 11.00 8.45 -35.16
CA PRO A 269 11.58 9.02 -36.38
C PRO A 269 10.52 9.57 -37.34
N ALA A 270 9.31 8.99 -37.37
CA ALA A 270 8.24 9.44 -38.25
C ALA A 270 7.78 10.88 -37.95
N GLU A 271 7.88 11.31 -36.69
CA GLU A 271 7.38 12.61 -36.26
C GLU A 271 8.47 13.69 -36.19
N PHE A 272 9.70 13.35 -35.76
CA PHE A 272 10.72 14.35 -35.43
C PHE A 272 11.92 14.40 -36.39
N LEU A 273 12.09 13.43 -37.29
CA LEU A 273 13.25 13.40 -38.20
C LEU A 273 13.26 14.59 -39.18
N THR A 274 12.09 14.95 -39.72
CA THR A 274 11.94 16.08 -40.64
C THR A 274 12.32 17.39 -39.96
N ALA A 275 11.84 17.62 -38.75
CA ALA A 275 12.19 18.76 -37.92
C ALA A 275 13.69 18.80 -37.56
N LEU A 276 14.31 17.66 -37.26
CA LEU A 276 15.74 17.60 -36.98
C LEU A 276 16.60 17.99 -38.18
N THR A 277 16.24 17.51 -39.37
CA THR A 277 16.95 17.89 -40.60
C THR A 277 16.76 19.37 -40.94
N ALA A 278 15.56 19.92 -40.70
CA ALA A 278 15.28 21.35 -40.84
C ALA A 278 16.09 22.19 -39.85
N LEU A 279 16.20 21.76 -38.59
CA LEU A 279 17.01 22.44 -37.57
C LEU A 279 18.49 22.49 -37.97
N ARG A 280 19.05 21.39 -38.48
CA ARG A 280 20.43 21.35 -38.98
C ARG A 280 20.65 22.29 -40.16
N ARG A 281 19.67 22.41 -41.07
CA ARG A 281 19.74 23.37 -42.19
C ARG A 281 19.75 24.81 -41.69
N ILE A 282 18.91 25.14 -40.71
CA ILE A 282 18.86 26.48 -40.08
C ILE A 282 20.20 26.82 -39.40
N MET A 283 20.82 25.84 -38.73
CA MET A 283 22.11 26.06 -38.05
C MET A 283 23.30 26.16 -39.00
N ASN A 284 23.25 25.50 -40.17
CA ASN A 284 24.34 25.46 -41.14
C ASN A 284 24.20 26.50 -42.27
N SER A 285 23.12 27.28 -42.29
CA SER A 285 22.90 28.31 -43.31
C SER A 285 23.43 29.68 -42.85
N ASP A 286 24.34 30.27 -43.61
CA ASP A 286 24.81 31.65 -43.43
C ASP A 286 23.81 32.72 -43.90
N SER A 287 22.68 32.27 -44.47
CA SER A 287 21.61 33.11 -45.01
C SER A 287 20.34 33.03 -44.15
N LYS A 288 19.35 33.89 -44.42
CA LYS A 288 18.09 33.92 -43.68
C LYS A 288 17.43 32.53 -43.72
N ALA A 289 17.06 32.02 -42.56
CA ALA A 289 16.40 30.72 -42.43
C ALA A 289 15.09 30.68 -43.24
N LYS A 290 14.84 29.58 -43.94
CA LYS A 290 13.61 29.41 -44.72
C LYS A 290 12.41 29.26 -43.79
N LEU A 291 11.33 29.96 -44.12
CA LEU A 291 10.09 29.91 -43.32
C LEU A 291 9.55 28.48 -43.13
N ALA A 292 9.64 27.64 -44.18
CA ALA A 292 9.21 26.25 -44.12
C ALA A 292 10.02 25.41 -43.10
N ASP A 293 11.33 25.63 -43.04
CA ASP A 293 12.21 24.94 -42.09
C ASP A 293 11.87 25.40 -40.65
N ILE A 294 11.66 26.70 -40.43
CA ILE A 294 11.29 27.26 -39.12
C ILE A 294 9.96 26.66 -38.61
N LEU A 295 8.93 26.62 -39.46
CA LEU A 295 7.61 26.10 -39.09
C LEU A 295 7.64 24.61 -38.73
N SER A 296 8.46 23.81 -39.43
CA SER A 296 8.59 22.38 -39.13
C SER A 296 9.25 22.12 -37.77
N VAL A 297 10.28 22.90 -37.41
CA VAL A 297 10.91 22.84 -36.07
C VAL A 297 9.96 23.34 -34.98
N GLU A 298 9.22 24.43 -35.25
CA GLU A 298 8.25 24.98 -34.30
C GLU A 298 7.13 23.96 -33.97
N ALA A 299 6.59 23.28 -34.99
CA ALA A 299 5.57 22.25 -34.80
C ALA A 299 6.07 21.07 -33.94
N ALA A 300 7.32 20.64 -34.15
CA ALA A 300 7.95 19.59 -33.35
C ALA A 300 8.12 20.02 -31.88
N TYR A 301 8.63 21.23 -31.62
CA TYR A 301 8.77 21.74 -30.26
C TYR A 301 7.43 21.95 -29.56
N GLN A 302 6.39 22.40 -30.27
CA GLN A 302 5.04 22.49 -29.71
C GLN A 302 4.47 21.13 -29.31
N LYS A 303 4.72 20.07 -30.10
CA LYS A 303 4.33 18.70 -29.74
C LYS A 303 5.05 18.22 -28.48
N MET A 304 6.37 18.42 -28.41
CA MET A 304 7.17 18.07 -27.23
C MET A 304 6.66 18.78 -25.96
N ILE A 305 6.29 20.06 -26.05
CA ILE A 305 5.74 20.82 -24.92
C ILE A 305 4.31 20.35 -24.56
N ARG A 306 3.48 19.94 -25.53
CA ARG A 306 2.10 19.50 -25.29
C ARG A 306 2.00 18.12 -24.64
N GLU A 307 2.88 17.18 -24.98
CA GLU A 307 2.92 15.86 -24.32
C GLU A 307 3.17 15.97 -22.81
N GLU A 308 3.90 17.00 -22.38
CA GLU A 308 4.20 17.27 -20.97
C GLU A 308 3.02 17.91 -20.21
N MET A 309 2.06 18.53 -20.91
CA MET A 309 0.85 19.11 -20.29
C MET A 309 -0.21 18.07 -19.89
N LYS A 310 0.15 16.79 -19.75
CA LYS A 310 -0.71 15.83 -19.05
C LYS A 310 -0.70 16.17 -17.55
N VAL A 311 -1.48 17.18 -17.19
CA VAL A 311 -1.91 17.44 -15.81
C VAL A 311 -2.43 16.12 -15.24
N PRO A 312 -2.19 15.82 -13.94
CA PRO A 312 -2.86 14.72 -13.27
C PRO A 312 -4.37 14.98 -13.31
N GLN A 313 -5.04 14.47 -14.32
CA GLN A 313 -6.47 14.28 -14.27
C GLN A 313 -6.69 13.14 -13.30
N ALA A 314 -7.46 13.40 -12.25
CA ALA A 314 -8.00 12.34 -11.42
C ALA A 314 -8.65 11.33 -12.38
N LYS A 315 -8.10 10.11 -12.44
CA LYS A 315 -8.76 9.00 -13.13
C LYS A 315 -10.19 8.99 -12.59
N SER A 316 -11.18 9.27 -13.44
CA SER A 316 -12.56 9.05 -13.05
C SER A 316 -12.70 7.54 -12.84
N THR A 317 -12.59 7.11 -11.59
CA THR A 317 -12.89 5.76 -11.19
C THR A 317 -14.35 5.48 -11.53
N GLY A 318 -14.62 4.73 -12.59
CA GLY A 318 -15.81 3.88 -12.61
C GLY A 318 -15.61 2.72 -11.61
N PRO A 319 -16.65 1.94 -11.25
CA PRO A 319 -18.08 2.18 -11.20
C PRO A 319 -18.53 2.26 -9.72
N GLY A 320 -18.12 3.29 -8.98
CA GLY A 320 -18.54 3.49 -7.59
C GLY A 320 -19.86 4.27 -7.43
N SER A 321 -20.37 4.90 -8.50
CA SER A 321 -21.56 5.77 -8.42
C SER A 321 -22.89 5.07 -8.68
N ALA A 322 -22.88 3.83 -9.17
CA ALA A 322 -24.11 3.08 -9.45
C ALA A 322 -24.81 2.66 -8.15
N LEU A 323 -24.05 2.08 -7.21
CA LEU A 323 -24.57 1.66 -5.89
C LEU A 323 -25.08 2.83 -5.04
N SER A 324 -24.40 3.98 -5.07
CA SER A 324 -24.85 5.16 -4.32
C SER A 324 -26.10 5.80 -4.93
N LYS A 325 -26.24 5.78 -6.27
CA LYS A 325 -27.48 6.19 -6.95
C LYS A 325 -28.63 5.21 -6.69
N ASP A 326 -28.38 3.90 -6.70
CA ASP A 326 -29.40 2.89 -6.41
C ASP A 326 -29.86 2.94 -4.95
N TYR A 327 -28.95 3.20 -4.01
CA TYR A 327 -29.29 3.41 -2.61
C TYR A 327 -30.14 4.67 -2.42
N PHE A 328 -29.75 5.80 -3.04
CA PHE A 328 -30.50 7.05 -2.96
C PHE A 328 -31.91 6.92 -3.58
N ASN A 329 -32.02 6.26 -4.73
CA ASN A 329 -33.30 6.06 -5.41
C ASN A 329 -34.26 5.15 -4.62
N ASN A 330 -33.73 4.18 -3.88
CA ASN A 330 -34.55 3.27 -3.07
C ASN A 330 -34.86 3.80 -1.66
N LEU A 331 -34.18 4.86 -1.19
CA LEU A 331 -34.40 5.42 0.14
C LEU A 331 -35.78 6.09 0.29
N ASN A 332 -36.36 6.58 -0.81
CA ASN A 332 -37.69 7.22 -0.82
C ASN A 332 -38.85 6.26 -1.11
N ARG A 333 -38.60 4.96 -1.36
CA ARG A 333 -39.66 3.97 -1.62
C ARG A 333 -40.27 3.36 -0.35
N ASN A 334 -39.62 3.52 0.81
CA ASN A 334 -40.10 3.04 2.10
C ASN A 334 -40.41 4.18 3.07
N ARG A 335 -41.26 5.12 2.65
CA ARG A 335 -42.05 5.91 3.61
C ARG A 335 -43.50 5.39 3.56
N PRO A 336 -44.08 5.00 4.71
CA PRO A 336 -45.44 4.47 4.79
C PRO A 336 -46.50 5.50 4.39
#